data_AF-A0A2W6D206-F1
#
_entry.id   AF-A0A2W6D206-F1
#
_cell.length_a   1.000
_cell.length_b   1.000
_cell.length_c   1.000
_cell.angle_alpha   90.00
_cell.angle_beta   90.00
_cell.angle_gamma   90.00
#
_symmetry.space_group_name_H-M   'P 1'
#
loop_
_entity.id
_entity.type
_entity.pdbx_description
1 polymer ?
#
loop_
_entity_poly.entity_id
_entity_poly.type
_entity_poly.pdbx_seq_one_letter_code
_entity_poly.pdbx_strand_id
1 'polypeptide(L)'
;MAGELLARLAGDGPAVLASVADSDVCVVTGWVGGQRRWRWVYGEAMAGDGDPEQLEASFPDRVRATAAEITDWVHAADLPVVDGDGLVEALEAGDVFAEESLQRLLVVLGVATPDHSEPDGQPSPSPLGQPTGEHPIAAGALGEVRGEVKAAAIDHTSVGWRQLVLDHDLYEFGEPPAMVSYAGMVFLASDPPVTAIGHYAIPVEEFGVRLGATGPWIDVPAEHTADLAAAAAWARAHVGRAGASPWPTRPPLNIEVGLAQATPDPAKLTAHLYSVAPPVSYQMELVTYVDLETRWDALASWLDGVRHALLEPIAAAYADRGGSVEYGWNWPWTPYSLGVWSALHSSTGRRSTAKADTPSWSRLLSRVRRGELSGVSLDARVMNGDGAWGDRWGSFTVGAWGRPGGTDSATVIRLAVSEPLFNLIDGEQPVTALLDLTRVAATDFDIATGYVDVGRWPYENFPDHWPSDTLRLDTVTSGPAWILILGPKHLGRVGGRDTVARTAAFPIIEELPAQSGPLTWLQASAHAQEFDEAKRTAVAATLTPGMPRSH
;
A
#
# COMPACT_ATOMS: atom_id res chain seq x y z
N MET A 1 11.54 -24.07 28.56
CA MET A 1 11.33 -23.37 29.84
C MET A 1 9.86 -23.05 30.13
N ALA A 2 9.04 -22.59 29.15
CA ALA A 2 7.63 -22.26 29.40
C ALA A 2 6.78 -23.44 29.94
N GLY A 3 7.01 -24.68 29.46
CA GLY A 3 6.20 -25.84 29.84
C GLY A 3 6.24 -26.25 31.31
N GLU A 4 7.38 -26.14 31.99
CA GLU A 4 7.49 -26.47 33.44
C GLU A 4 6.82 -25.41 34.33
N LEU A 5 6.83 -24.14 33.90
CA LEU A 5 6.17 -23.05 34.62
C LEU A 5 4.65 -23.15 34.47
N LEU A 6 4.17 -23.47 33.27
CA LEU A 6 2.76 -23.68 32.95
C LEU A 6 2.19 -24.91 33.69
N ALA A 7 2.93 -26.01 33.75
CA ALA A 7 2.54 -27.20 34.53
C ALA A 7 2.38 -26.90 36.03
N ARG A 8 3.22 -26.00 36.57
CA ARG A 8 3.11 -25.54 37.97
C ARG A 8 1.94 -24.60 38.21
N LEU A 9 1.55 -23.79 37.22
CA LEU A 9 0.43 -22.86 37.32
C LEU A 9 -0.94 -23.57 37.25
N ALA A 10 -1.05 -24.64 36.46
CA ALA A 10 -2.27 -25.44 36.35
C ALA A 10 -2.62 -26.19 37.66
N GLY A 11 -1.62 -26.56 38.45
CA GLY A 11 -1.80 -27.38 39.65
C GLY A 11 -2.27 -28.80 39.33
N ASP A 12 -2.89 -29.46 40.32
CA ASP A 12 -3.36 -30.85 40.19
C ASP A 12 -4.74 -30.97 39.52
N GLY A 13 -5.47 -29.87 39.37
CA GLY A 13 -6.81 -29.81 38.76
C GLY A 13 -6.81 -29.68 37.24
N PRO A 14 -7.99 -29.77 36.59
CA PRO A 14 -8.12 -29.41 35.19
C PRO A 14 -7.87 -27.91 34.98
N ALA A 15 -7.07 -27.58 33.98
CA ALA A 15 -6.79 -26.20 33.62
C ALA A 15 -6.69 -26.02 32.10
N VAL A 16 -7.14 -24.88 31.61
CA VAL A 16 -6.87 -24.40 30.25
C VAL A 16 -5.88 -23.26 30.35
N LEU A 17 -4.79 -23.37 29.61
CA LEU A 17 -3.77 -22.34 29.51
C LEU A 17 -3.72 -21.86 28.07
N ALA A 18 -4.00 -20.57 27.89
CA ALA A 18 -3.95 -19.90 26.62
C ALA A 18 -2.86 -18.83 26.64
N SER A 19 -2.07 -18.76 25.57
CA SER A 19 -1.06 -17.73 25.36
C SER A 19 -1.31 -17.07 24.01
N VAL A 20 -1.44 -15.75 24.03
CA VAL A 20 -1.46 -14.92 22.84
C VAL A 20 -0.03 -14.44 22.61
N ALA A 21 0.58 -14.80 21.48
CA ALA A 21 1.92 -14.32 21.12
C ALA A 21 1.85 -13.03 20.30
N ASP A 22 0.86 -12.99 19.39
CA ASP A 22 0.42 -11.83 18.60
C ASP A 22 -1.09 -12.02 18.37
N SER A 23 -1.80 -10.96 17.97
CA SER A 23 -3.20 -11.00 17.50
C SER A 23 -3.49 -12.13 16.49
N ASP A 24 -2.45 -12.57 15.78
CA ASP A 24 -2.47 -13.58 14.72
C ASP A 24 -2.11 -15.00 15.19
N VAL A 25 -1.58 -15.19 16.41
CA VAL A 25 -1.14 -16.51 16.92
C VAL A 25 -1.54 -16.72 18.39
N CYS A 26 -2.36 -17.74 18.62
CA CYS A 26 -2.76 -18.18 19.96
C CYS A 26 -2.46 -19.66 20.16
N VAL A 27 -1.80 -20.00 21.25
CA VAL A 27 -1.56 -21.39 21.67
C VAL A 27 -2.45 -21.70 22.86
N VAL A 28 -3.27 -22.73 22.73
CA VAL A 28 -4.19 -23.20 23.77
C VAL A 28 -3.82 -24.61 24.17
N THR A 29 -3.77 -24.87 25.46
CA THR A 29 -3.41 -26.19 26.00
C THR A 29 -4.32 -26.56 27.15
N GLY A 30 -4.81 -27.80 27.15
CA GLY A 30 -5.52 -28.38 28.28
C GLY A 30 -4.61 -29.24 29.13
N TRP A 31 -4.76 -29.12 30.43
CA TRP A 31 -3.96 -29.78 31.45
C TRP A 31 -4.87 -30.47 32.46
N VAL A 32 -4.44 -31.63 32.99
CA VAL A 32 -5.02 -32.32 34.16
C VAL A 32 -3.88 -33.01 34.89
N GLY A 33 -3.80 -32.83 36.22
CA GLY A 33 -2.79 -33.49 37.06
C GLY A 33 -1.35 -33.13 36.64
N GLY A 34 -1.11 -31.86 36.30
CA GLY A 34 0.20 -31.37 35.83
C GLY A 34 0.66 -31.91 34.47
N GLN A 35 -0.16 -32.66 33.72
CA GLN A 35 0.16 -33.18 32.39
C GLN A 35 -0.66 -32.50 31.30
N ARG A 36 -0.02 -32.11 30.20
CA ARG A 36 -0.69 -31.60 28.99
C ARG A 36 -1.43 -32.75 28.31
N ARG A 37 -2.73 -32.58 28.07
CA ARG A 37 -3.60 -33.57 27.43
C ARG A 37 -3.84 -33.27 25.96
N TRP A 38 -3.98 -32.00 25.63
CA TRP A 38 -4.16 -31.54 24.26
C TRP A 38 -3.46 -30.20 24.05
N ARG A 39 -3.20 -29.89 22.79
CA ARG A 39 -2.66 -28.60 22.33
C ARG A 39 -3.37 -28.23 21.04
N TRP A 40 -3.80 -27.00 20.97
CA TRP A 40 -4.28 -26.37 19.75
C TRP A 40 -3.54 -25.07 19.50
N VAL A 41 -3.32 -24.73 18.24
CA VAL A 41 -2.70 -23.47 17.86
C VAL A 41 -3.56 -22.82 16.77
N TYR A 42 -4.00 -21.61 17.03
CA TYR A 42 -4.56 -20.74 16.00
C TYR A 42 -3.41 -19.97 15.35
N GLY A 43 -3.41 -19.85 14.02
CA GLY A 43 -2.32 -19.21 13.28
C GLY A 43 -1.06 -20.07 13.11
N GLU A 44 -1.18 -21.41 13.07
CA GLU A 44 -0.05 -22.37 13.00
C GLU A 44 0.98 -22.05 11.91
N ALA A 45 0.53 -21.62 10.74
CA ALA A 45 1.42 -21.25 9.63
C ALA A 45 2.32 -20.06 9.97
N MET A 46 1.81 -19.08 10.73
CA MET A 46 2.56 -17.90 11.18
C MET A 46 3.48 -18.22 12.36
N ALA A 47 3.12 -19.22 13.17
CA ALA A 47 3.95 -19.71 14.27
C ALA A 47 5.18 -20.51 13.81
N GLY A 48 5.26 -20.87 12.52
CA GLY A 48 6.31 -21.72 11.96
C GLY A 48 6.21 -23.20 12.35
N ASP A 49 5.03 -23.66 12.75
CA ASP A 49 4.80 -25.00 13.31
C ASP A 49 4.64 -26.09 12.21
N GLY A 50 5.48 -26.05 11.17
CA GLY A 50 5.50 -27.02 10.07
C GLY A 50 5.37 -26.42 8.68
N ASP A 51 5.27 -27.28 7.68
CA ASP A 51 5.05 -26.89 6.29
C ASP A 51 3.59 -26.41 6.09
N PRO A 52 3.36 -25.13 5.67
CA PRO A 52 2.02 -24.57 5.54
C PRO A 52 1.06 -25.38 4.68
N GLU A 53 1.55 -26.01 3.60
CA GLU A 53 0.69 -26.82 2.71
C GLU A 53 0.21 -28.10 3.39
N GLN A 54 1.09 -28.75 4.16
CA GLN A 54 0.74 -29.93 4.95
C GLN A 54 -0.20 -29.57 6.11
N LEU A 55 0.03 -28.41 6.72
CA LEU A 55 -0.83 -27.87 7.77
C LEU A 55 -2.24 -27.59 7.24
N GLU A 56 -2.39 -27.00 6.06
CA GLU A 56 -3.71 -26.78 5.45
C GLU A 56 -4.36 -28.12 5.06
N ALA A 57 -3.63 -29.01 4.41
CA ALA A 57 -4.17 -30.29 3.92
C ALA A 57 -4.66 -31.20 5.06
N SER A 58 -4.00 -31.18 6.22
CA SER A 58 -4.40 -31.99 7.38
C SER A 58 -5.29 -31.25 8.38
N PHE A 59 -5.66 -29.99 8.11
CA PHE A 59 -6.45 -29.17 9.03
C PHE A 59 -7.76 -29.83 9.47
N PRO A 60 -8.63 -30.36 8.58
CA PRO A 60 -9.91 -30.97 9.01
C PRO A 60 -9.74 -32.22 9.88
N ASP A 61 -8.67 -32.99 9.67
CA ASP A 61 -8.39 -34.19 10.46
C ASP A 61 -7.77 -33.82 11.82
N ARG A 62 -6.92 -32.77 11.87
CA ARG A 62 -6.38 -32.24 13.14
C ARG A 62 -7.48 -31.66 14.02
N VAL A 63 -8.39 -30.86 13.46
CA VAL A 63 -9.57 -30.33 14.16
C VAL A 63 -10.34 -31.47 14.82
N ARG A 64 -10.70 -32.51 14.06
CA ARG A 64 -11.46 -33.66 14.58
C ARG A 64 -10.69 -34.43 15.66
N ALA A 65 -9.39 -34.62 15.48
CA ALA A 65 -8.54 -35.29 16.47
C ALA A 65 -8.47 -34.47 17.77
N THR A 66 -8.23 -33.16 17.69
CA THR A 66 -8.17 -32.29 18.86
C THR A 66 -9.53 -32.13 19.55
N ALA A 67 -10.63 -32.06 18.80
CA ALA A 67 -11.98 -32.06 19.38
C ALA A 67 -12.24 -33.33 20.21
N ALA A 68 -11.79 -34.50 19.72
CA ALA A 68 -11.87 -35.75 20.47
C ALA A 68 -10.99 -35.71 21.73
N GLU A 69 -9.74 -35.23 21.64
CA GLU A 69 -8.86 -35.08 22.80
C GLU A 69 -9.42 -34.12 23.88
N ILE A 70 -10.07 -33.03 23.45
CA ILE A 70 -10.74 -32.09 24.34
C ILE A 70 -11.95 -32.76 25.00
N THR A 71 -12.76 -33.50 24.24
CA THR A 71 -13.92 -34.23 24.77
C THR A 71 -13.51 -35.26 25.81
N ASP A 72 -12.47 -36.05 25.53
CA ASP A 72 -11.89 -37.01 26.48
C ASP A 72 -11.35 -36.31 27.74
N TRP A 73 -10.70 -35.15 27.57
CA TRP A 73 -10.21 -34.33 28.68
C TRP A 73 -11.33 -33.79 29.56
N VAL A 74 -12.41 -33.26 28.97
CA VAL A 74 -13.61 -32.78 29.70
C VAL A 74 -14.23 -33.92 30.51
N HIS A 75 -14.38 -35.10 29.90
CA HIS A 75 -14.91 -36.28 30.58
C HIS A 75 -14.00 -36.75 31.72
N ALA A 76 -12.69 -36.82 31.50
CA ALA A 76 -11.72 -37.25 32.52
C ALA A 76 -11.62 -36.25 33.69
N ALA A 77 -11.93 -34.98 33.44
CA ALA A 77 -11.91 -33.90 34.41
C ALA A 77 -13.25 -33.72 35.18
N ASP A 78 -14.27 -34.50 34.87
CA ASP A 78 -15.65 -34.35 35.40
C ASP A 78 -16.22 -32.93 35.17
N LEU A 79 -15.91 -32.34 34.01
CA LEU A 79 -16.41 -31.05 33.58
C LEU A 79 -17.74 -31.19 32.82
N PRO A 80 -18.56 -30.12 32.72
CA PRO A 80 -19.81 -30.15 31.96
C PRO A 80 -19.59 -30.61 30.52
N VAL A 81 -20.52 -31.42 30.00
CA VAL A 81 -20.48 -31.92 28.63
C VAL A 81 -20.45 -30.74 27.67
N VAL A 82 -19.44 -30.73 26.80
CA VAL A 82 -19.28 -29.74 25.75
C VAL A 82 -20.04 -30.18 24.51
N ASP A 83 -20.66 -29.23 23.82
CA ASP A 83 -21.29 -29.47 22.53
C ASP A 83 -20.21 -29.82 21.49
N GLY A 84 -20.25 -31.06 20.98
CA GLY A 84 -19.24 -31.56 20.04
C GLY A 84 -19.25 -30.80 18.71
N ASP A 85 -20.43 -30.39 18.23
CA ASP A 85 -20.54 -29.64 16.97
C ASP A 85 -20.02 -28.21 17.18
N GLY A 86 -20.39 -27.55 18.28
CA GLY A 86 -19.87 -26.24 18.67
C GLY A 86 -18.36 -26.22 18.94
N LEU A 87 -17.79 -27.33 19.44
CA LEU A 87 -16.35 -27.47 19.64
C LEU A 87 -15.58 -27.58 18.34
N VAL A 88 -16.09 -28.38 17.39
CA VAL A 88 -15.53 -28.46 16.04
C VAL A 88 -15.61 -27.08 15.39
N GLU A 89 -16.76 -26.42 15.44
CA GLU A 89 -16.92 -25.06 14.89
C GLU A 89 -15.94 -24.06 15.50
N ALA A 90 -15.73 -24.10 16.83
CA ALA A 90 -14.77 -23.22 17.49
C ALA A 90 -13.31 -23.47 17.10
N LEU A 91 -12.92 -24.73 16.87
CA LEU A 91 -11.58 -25.09 16.40
C LEU A 91 -11.38 -24.80 14.90
N GLU A 92 -12.44 -24.99 14.10
CA GLU A 92 -12.49 -24.66 12.67
C GLU A 92 -12.57 -23.17 12.40
N ALA A 93 -12.95 -22.38 13.41
CA ALA A 93 -12.93 -20.92 13.36
C ALA A 93 -11.48 -20.45 13.18
N GLY A 94 -10.97 -20.55 11.96
CA GLY A 94 -9.77 -19.90 11.47
C GLY A 94 -10.08 -18.42 11.24
N ASP A 95 -10.54 -17.76 12.30
CA ASP A 95 -10.69 -16.32 12.31
C ASP A 95 -9.29 -15.73 12.13
N VAL A 96 -9.24 -14.60 11.43
CA VAL A 96 -7.99 -13.88 11.18
C VAL A 96 -7.34 -13.44 12.51
N PHE A 97 -8.15 -13.21 13.55
CA PHE A 97 -7.68 -12.93 14.90
C PHE A 97 -7.70 -14.23 15.71
N ALA A 98 -6.53 -14.79 15.98
CA ALA A 98 -6.38 -16.01 16.76
C ALA A 98 -6.99 -15.90 18.16
N GLU A 99 -7.06 -14.68 18.71
CA GLU A 99 -7.69 -14.38 19.99
C GLU A 99 -9.21 -14.52 19.98
N GLU A 100 -9.87 -14.19 18.87
CA GLU A 100 -11.33 -14.33 18.73
C GLU A 100 -11.71 -15.82 18.72
N SER A 101 -10.95 -16.63 17.97
CA SER A 101 -11.08 -18.09 17.96
C SER A 101 -10.78 -18.71 19.33
N LEU A 102 -9.76 -18.19 20.04
CA LEU A 102 -9.49 -18.57 21.41
C LEU A 102 -10.69 -18.26 22.31
N GLN A 103 -11.27 -17.07 22.22
CA GLN A 103 -12.40 -16.69 23.06
C GLN A 103 -13.64 -17.55 22.77
N ARG A 104 -13.93 -17.86 21.49
CA ARG A 104 -14.98 -18.82 21.12
C ARG A 104 -14.75 -20.19 21.75
N LEU A 105 -13.52 -20.71 21.67
CA LEU A 105 -13.16 -21.99 22.29
C LEU A 105 -13.33 -21.94 23.82
N LEU A 106 -12.91 -20.86 24.48
CA LEU A 106 -13.08 -20.68 25.93
C LEU A 106 -14.55 -20.58 26.34
N VAL A 107 -15.42 -19.97 25.52
CA VAL A 107 -16.87 -19.94 25.75
C VAL A 107 -17.47 -21.34 25.61
N VAL A 108 -17.10 -22.08 24.56
CA VAL A 108 -17.57 -23.47 24.35
C VAL A 108 -17.14 -24.39 25.49
N LEU A 109 -15.93 -24.19 26.03
CA LEU A 109 -15.43 -24.91 27.20
C LEU A 109 -16.04 -24.44 28.54
N GLY A 110 -16.90 -23.41 28.53
CA GLY A 110 -17.52 -22.83 29.72
C GLY A 110 -16.56 -22.07 30.64
N VAL A 111 -15.38 -21.68 30.13
CA VAL A 111 -14.34 -20.93 30.86
C VAL A 111 -14.60 -19.43 30.82
N ALA A 112 -15.09 -18.91 29.69
CA ALA A 112 -15.42 -17.50 29.50
C ALA A 112 -16.94 -17.30 29.32
N THR A 113 -17.43 -16.11 29.62
CA THR A 113 -18.78 -15.68 29.25
C THR A 113 -18.73 -14.80 27.99
N PRO A 114 -19.81 -14.73 27.19
CA PRO A 114 -19.82 -13.97 25.94
C PRO A 114 -19.49 -12.47 26.09
N ASP A 115 -19.69 -11.90 27.28
CA ASP A 115 -19.58 -10.46 27.55
C ASP A 115 -18.32 -10.11 28.34
N HIS A 116 -17.15 -10.10 27.71
CA HIS A 116 -16.00 -9.36 28.24
C HIS A 116 -15.42 -8.44 27.17
N SER A 117 -16.03 -7.27 27.03
CA SER A 117 -15.37 -6.07 26.53
C SER A 117 -14.42 -5.58 27.64
N GLU A 118 -13.14 -5.92 27.59
CA GLU A 118 -12.17 -5.27 28.48
C GLU A 118 -11.83 -3.85 27.99
N PRO A 119 -11.49 -2.91 28.90
CA PRO A 119 -11.35 -1.49 28.60
C PRO A 119 -9.98 -1.13 28.04
N ASP A 120 -9.99 -0.12 27.16
CA ASP A 120 -8.87 0.64 26.58
C ASP A 120 -7.52 0.52 27.31
N GLY A 121 -6.67 -0.36 26.81
CA GLY A 121 -5.22 -0.32 27.03
C GLY A 121 -4.52 0.30 25.84
N GLN A 122 -4.41 1.63 25.79
CA GLN A 122 -3.58 2.30 24.80
C GLN A 122 -2.13 1.81 24.88
N PRO A 123 -1.52 1.31 23.79
CA PRO A 123 -0.07 1.15 23.73
C PRO A 123 0.58 2.52 23.50
N SER A 124 1.47 2.91 24.42
CA SER A 124 2.34 4.09 24.26
C SER A 124 3.23 3.98 23.01
N PRO A 125 3.33 5.03 22.18
CA PRO A 125 4.28 5.07 21.07
C PRO A 125 5.72 5.29 21.57
N SER A 126 6.68 4.52 21.03
CA SER A 126 8.11 4.82 21.14
C SER A 126 8.56 5.83 20.08
N PRO A 127 9.63 6.61 20.32
CA PRO A 127 9.86 7.89 19.64
C PRO A 127 11.00 7.84 18.62
N LEU A 128 10.72 8.21 17.37
CA LEU A 128 11.68 8.62 16.32
C LEU A 128 10.91 9.59 15.40
N GLY A 129 11.37 10.74 14.91
CA GLY A 129 12.64 11.49 14.92
C GLY A 129 12.31 12.91 14.40
N GLN A 130 13.14 13.91 14.70
CA GLN A 130 12.84 15.32 14.43
C GLN A 130 12.99 15.72 12.94
N PRO A 131 12.20 16.69 12.45
CA PRO A 131 12.28 17.19 11.07
C PRO A 131 13.44 18.18 10.88
N THR A 132 14.15 18.08 9.76
CA THR A 132 15.13 19.06 9.28
C THR A 132 14.48 20.05 8.34
N GLY A 133 14.83 21.34 8.50
CA GLY A 133 14.12 22.52 8.01
C GLY A 133 13.97 22.71 6.50
N GLU A 134 12.92 23.46 6.17
CA GLU A 134 12.47 23.89 4.85
C GLU A 134 13.39 24.95 4.20
N HIS A 135 13.51 24.91 2.88
CA HIS A 135 13.95 26.04 2.05
C HIS A 135 12.97 26.27 0.89
N PRO A 136 12.59 27.53 0.59
CA PRO A 136 11.63 27.84 -0.47
C PRO A 136 12.28 27.82 -1.86
N ILE A 137 11.61 27.24 -2.85
CA ILE A 137 12.05 27.23 -4.26
C ILE A 137 11.07 28.05 -5.12
N ALA A 138 11.62 28.96 -5.91
CA ALA A 138 10.91 29.85 -6.82
C ALA A 138 10.63 29.17 -8.17
N ALA A 139 9.45 29.43 -8.74
CA ALA A 139 8.99 28.94 -10.03
C ALA A 139 9.61 29.72 -11.21
N GLY A 140 10.12 29.02 -12.23
CA GLY A 140 10.62 29.64 -13.45
C GLY A 140 10.79 28.68 -14.64
N ALA A 141 9.86 28.78 -15.60
CA ALA A 141 10.00 28.58 -17.05
C ALA A 141 10.62 27.29 -17.62
N LEU A 142 9.77 26.40 -18.16
CA LEU A 142 10.14 25.33 -19.10
C LEU A 142 9.88 25.80 -20.55
N GLY A 143 10.91 26.32 -21.22
CA GLY A 143 10.98 26.41 -22.69
C GLY A 143 11.60 25.13 -23.28
N GLU A 144 11.54 24.95 -24.61
CA GLU A 144 12.16 23.81 -25.33
C GLU A 144 13.63 23.60 -24.95
N VAL A 145 13.92 22.66 -24.04
CA VAL A 145 15.28 22.28 -23.67
C VAL A 145 15.74 21.10 -24.55
N ARG A 146 16.24 21.39 -25.75
CA ARG A 146 17.24 20.51 -26.38
C ARG A 146 18.59 20.81 -25.72
N GLY A 147 18.75 20.33 -24.48
CA GLY A 147 20.01 20.45 -23.74
C GLY A 147 21.08 19.57 -24.37
N GLU A 148 22.32 20.05 -24.38
CA GLU A 148 23.51 19.27 -24.74
C GLU A 148 23.58 17.99 -23.88
N VAL A 149 23.76 16.82 -24.53
CA VAL A 149 23.93 15.55 -23.82
C VAL A 149 25.37 15.46 -23.34
N LYS A 150 25.56 15.38 -22.02
CA LYS A 150 26.90 15.40 -21.38
C LYS A 150 27.07 14.21 -20.46
N ALA A 151 28.29 13.83 -20.13
CA ALA A 151 28.56 12.79 -19.15
C ALA A 151 29.68 13.19 -18.19
N ALA A 152 29.66 12.68 -16.97
CA ALA A 152 30.70 12.89 -15.97
C ALA A 152 30.99 11.59 -15.20
N ALA A 153 32.23 11.41 -14.72
CA ALA A 153 32.60 10.22 -13.96
C ALA A 153 31.99 10.28 -12.55
N ILE A 154 31.73 9.15 -11.89
CA ILE A 154 31.19 9.12 -10.52
C ILE A 154 32.32 8.80 -9.52
N ASP A 155 32.37 9.54 -8.42
CA ASP A 155 33.08 9.14 -7.20
C ASP A 155 32.13 8.42 -6.24
N HIS A 156 32.23 7.10 -6.22
CA HIS A 156 31.46 6.22 -5.35
C HIS A 156 31.80 6.36 -3.86
N THR A 157 32.86 7.10 -3.52
CA THR A 157 33.20 7.39 -2.12
C THR A 157 32.59 8.68 -1.61
N SER A 158 32.03 9.50 -2.51
CA SER A 158 31.42 10.79 -2.16
C SER A 158 30.21 10.61 -1.25
N VAL A 159 29.98 11.60 -0.38
CA VAL A 159 28.79 11.63 0.49
C VAL A 159 27.52 11.66 -0.36
N GLY A 160 27.55 12.40 -1.47
CA GLY A 160 26.45 12.48 -2.44
C GLY A 160 26.07 11.13 -3.02
N TRP A 161 27.04 10.35 -3.49
CA TRP A 161 26.79 9.01 -4.00
C TRP A 161 26.25 8.08 -2.92
N ARG A 162 26.88 8.05 -1.74
CA ARG A 162 26.41 7.18 -0.64
C ARG A 162 25.00 7.53 -0.19
N GLN A 163 24.71 8.83 -0.10
CA GLN A 163 23.38 9.34 0.20
C GLN A 163 22.40 8.98 -0.90
N LEU A 164 22.77 9.05 -2.18
CA LEU A 164 21.94 8.57 -3.29
C LEU A 164 21.67 7.06 -3.18
N VAL A 165 22.67 6.26 -2.83
CA VAL A 165 22.52 4.80 -2.69
C VAL A 165 21.61 4.44 -1.51
N LEU A 166 21.75 5.10 -0.36
CA LEU A 166 20.85 4.99 0.80
C LEU A 166 19.44 5.52 0.47
N ASP A 167 19.44 6.73 -0.07
CA ASP A 167 18.43 7.49 -0.78
C ASP A 167 17.52 6.69 -1.68
N HIS A 168 17.99 5.60 -2.27
CA HIS A 168 17.29 4.94 -3.37
C HIS A 168 17.52 3.43 -3.41
N ASP A 169 18.01 2.82 -2.32
CA ASP A 169 18.26 1.38 -2.23
C ASP A 169 19.08 0.82 -3.43
N LEU A 170 20.08 1.58 -3.92
CA LEU A 170 20.81 1.26 -5.15
C LEU A 170 21.97 0.28 -4.97
N TYR A 171 22.17 -0.29 -3.78
CA TYR A 171 23.34 -1.12 -3.44
C TYR A 171 23.56 -2.29 -4.40
N GLU A 172 22.46 -2.79 -4.95
CA GLU A 172 22.41 -4.01 -5.76
C GLU A 172 22.62 -3.73 -7.25
N PHE A 173 22.58 -2.44 -7.64
CA PHE A 173 22.83 -1.96 -9.00
C PHE A 173 24.32 -1.70 -9.28
N GLY A 174 25.17 -1.91 -8.28
CA GLY A 174 26.61 -1.75 -8.37
C GLY A 174 27.04 -0.28 -8.43
N GLU A 175 28.26 -0.08 -8.90
CA GLU A 175 28.92 1.24 -8.97
C GLU A 175 29.12 1.62 -10.45
N PRO A 176 28.12 2.25 -11.09
CA PRO A 176 28.20 2.63 -12.49
C PRO A 176 29.34 3.63 -12.71
N PRO A 177 30.05 3.56 -13.84
CA PRO A 177 31.25 4.37 -14.09
C PRO A 177 30.96 5.88 -14.19
N ALA A 178 29.77 6.26 -14.63
CA ALA A 178 29.48 7.61 -15.07
C ALA A 178 28.00 7.98 -14.89
N MET A 179 27.74 9.28 -14.92
CA MET A 179 26.42 9.89 -15.10
C MET A 179 26.30 10.43 -16.53
N VAL A 180 25.08 10.46 -17.06
CA VAL A 180 24.75 11.11 -18.33
C VAL A 180 23.59 12.07 -18.13
N SER A 181 23.75 13.28 -18.66
CA SER A 181 22.72 14.30 -18.82
C SER A 181 22.01 14.06 -20.14
N TYR A 182 20.70 13.86 -20.10
CA TYR A 182 19.89 13.67 -21.29
C TYR A 182 18.55 14.38 -21.11
N ALA A 183 18.15 15.21 -22.07
CA ALA A 183 16.89 15.97 -22.04
C ALA A 183 16.66 16.77 -20.73
N GLY A 184 17.74 17.32 -20.14
CA GLY A 184 17.67 18.10 -18.89
C GLY A 184 17.57 17.27 -17.61
N MET A 185 17.76 15.95 -17.69
CA MET A 185 17.78 15.03 -16.54
C MET A 185 19.12 14.33 -16.40
N VAL A 186 19.46 13.88 -15.18
CA VAL A 186 20.69 13.11 -14.91
C VAL A 186 20.35 11.65 -14.68
N PHE A 187 21.07 10.78 -15.38
CA PHE A 187 20.97 9.33 -15.30
C PHE A 187 22.31 8.73 -14.88
N LEU A 188 22.30 7.72 -14.02
CA LEU A 188 23.39 6.80 -13.83
C LEU A 188 23.54 5.97 -15.11
N ALA A 189 24.75 5.92 -15.64
CA ALA A 189 25.09 5.08 -16.78
C ALA A 189 25.28 3.63 -16.30
N SER A 190 24.25 3.02 -15.71
CA SER A 190 24.12 1.58 -15.50
C SER A 190 23.54 0.92 -16.75
N ASP A 191 23.43 -0.41 -16.78
CA ASP A 191 22.77 -1.14 -17.88
C ASP A 191 21.56 -1.92 -17.35
N PRO A 192 20.33 -1.43 -17.55
CA PRO A 192 19.92 -0.22 -18.24
C PRO A 192 20.23 1.05 -17.41
N PRO A 193 20.17 2.24 -18.02
CA PRO A 193 20.40 3.50 -17.30
C PRO A 193 19.34 3.70 -16.19
N VAL A 194 19.74 4.33 -15.09
CA VAL A 194 18.85 4.65 -13.96
C VAL A 194 18.77 6.17 -13.82
N THR A 195 17.60 6.79 -13.82
CA THR A 195 17.42 8.21 -13.46
C THR A 195 17.92 8.45 -12.03
N ALA A 196 18.94 9.28 -11.89
CA ALA A 196 19.55 9.60 -10.61
C ALA A 196 18.71 10.59 -9.78
N ILE A 197 17.77 11.32 -10.40
CA ILE A 197 16.60 12.06 -9.87
C ILE A 197 16.14 13.05 -10.97
N GLY A 198 14.82 13.20 -11.16
CA GLY A 198 14.25 14.23 -12.02
C GLY A 198 14.07 15.54 -11.27
N HIS A 199 15.00 16.49 -11.43
CA HIS A 199 14.86 17.86 -10.93
C HIS A 199 15.12 18.86 -12.08
N TYR A 200 14.12 19.68 -12.40
CA TYR A 200 14.18 20.71 -13.45
C TYR A 200 14.68 22.08 -12.95
N ALA A 201 15.10 22.19 -11.69
CA ALA A 201 15.35 23.48 -11.02
C ALA A 201 16.82 23.78 -10.69
N ILE A 202 17.71 22.80 -10.82
CA ILE A 202 19.16 22.95 -10.54
C ILE A 202 19.89 22.64 -11.85
N PRO A 203 20.90 23.45 -12.26
CA PRO A 203 21.73 23.12 -13.41
C PRO A 203 22.32 21.71 -13.28
N VAL A 204 22.27 20.94 -14.37
CA VAL A 204 22.75 19.56 -14.46
C VAL A 204 24.15 19.40 -13.84
N GLU A 205 25.03 20.36 -14.10
CA GLU A 205 26.40 20.32 -13.63
C GLU A 205 26.49 20.47 -12.10
N GLU A 206 25.69 21.38 -11.52
CA GLU A 206 25.61 21.56 -10.07
C GLU A 206 24.98 20.33 -9.40
N PHE A 207 23.94 19.76 -10.01
CA PHE A 207 23.29 18.56 -9.51
C PHE A 207 24.23 17.35 -9.53
N GLY A 208 24.98 17.13 -10.62
CA GLY A 208 25.95 16.05 -10.68
C GLY A 208 27.04 16.18 -9.63
N VAL A 209 27.57 17.38 -9.38
CA VAL A 209 28.56 17.59 -8.31
C VAL A 209 28.01 17.17 -6.96
N ARG A 210 26.74 17.47 -6.66
CA ARG A 210 26.08 17.02 -5.42
C ARG A 210 25.96 15.51 -5.32
N LEU A 211 25.81 14.80 -6.45
CA LEU A 211 25.74 13.34 -6.50
C LEU A 211 27.10 12.64 -6.56
N GLY A 212 28.21 13.40 -6.66
CA GLY A 212 29.55 12.83 -6.75
C GLY A 212 30.16 12.79 -8.14
N ALA A 213 29.68 13.61 -9.09
CA ALA A 213 30.36 13.78 -10.37
C ALA A 213 31.79 14.28 -10.15
N THR A 214 32.76 13.60 -10.75
CA THR A 214 34.17 13.95 -10.73
C THR A 214 34.65 14.42 -12.08
N GLY A 215 35.39 15.52 -12.06
CA GLY A 215 35.95 16.12 -13.27
C GLY A 215 34.93 16.92 -14.09
N PRO A 216 35.34 17.40 -15.27
CA PRO A 216 34.46 18.16 -16.15
C PRO A 216 33.39 17.25 -16.77
N TRP A 217 32.20 17.80 -16.95
CA TRP A 217 31.21 17.21 -17.83
C TRP A 217 31.71 17.26 -19.27
N ILE A 218 31.73 16.11 -19.95
CA ILE A 218 32.17 15.98 -21.34
C ILE A 218 30.99 15.75 -22.26
N ASP A 219 31.04 16.32 -23.47
CA ASP A 219 29.97 16.13 -24.45
C ASP A 219 29.93 14.68 -24.96
N VAL A 220 28.72 14.11 -25.01
CA VAL A 220 28.49 12.82 -25.65
C VAL A 220 28.48 13.04 -27.17
N PRO A 221 29.23 12.26 -27.96
CA PRO A 221 29.28 12.41 -29.43
C PRO A 221 27.88 12.31 -30.04
N ALA A 222 27.61 13.13 -31.06
CA ALA A 222 26.28 13.29 -31.65
C ALA A 222 25.69 11.98 -32.19
N GLU A 223 26.53 11.03 -32.62
CA GLU A 223 26.12 9.69 -33.05
C GLU A 223 25.52 8.83 -31.93
N HIS A 224 25.75 9.19 -30.66
CA HIS A 224 25.25 8.49 -29.47
C HIS A 224 24.13 9.25 -28.74
N THR A 225 23.73 10.43 -29.21
CA THR A 225 22.70 11.25 -28.52
C THR A 225 21.27 11.00 -29.01
N ALA A 226 21.10 10.11 -30.00
CA ALA A 226 19.80 9.78 -30.58
C ALA A 226 18.82 9.18 -29.56
N ASP A 227 19.32 8.42 -28.59
CA ASP A 227 18.55 7.87 -27.48
C ASP A 227 19.40 7.73 -26.21
N LEU A 228 18.73 7.62 -25.05
CA LEU A 228 19.37 7.53 -23.74
C LEU A 228 20.23 6.27 -23.58
N ALA A 229 19.82 5.14 -24.15
CA ALA A 229 20.54 3.88 -23.99
C ALA A 229 21.90 3.95 -24.71
N ALA A 230 21.94 4.52 -25.91
CA ALA A 230 23.16 4.79 -26.66
C ALA A 230 24.09 5.78 -25.93
N ALA A 231 23.53 6.87 -25.38
CA ALA A 231 24.29 7.87 -24.65
C ALA A 231 24.92 7.28 -23.37
N ALA A 232 24.15 6.51 -22.62
CA ALA A 232 24.63 5.84 -21.43
C ALA A 232 25.64 4.73 -21.74
N ALA A 233 25.44 3.94 -22.80
CA ALA A 233 26.40 2.93 -23.24
C ALA A 233 27.75 3.55 -23.61
N TRP A 234 27.73 4.69 -24.31
CA TRP A 234 28.94 5.45 -24.60
C TRP A 234 29.60 5.96 -23.30
N ALA A 235 28.83 6.55 -22.40
CA ALA A 235 29.35 7.08 -21.14
C ALA A 235 30.01 5.99 -20.29
N ARG A 236 29.39 4.79 -20.25
CA ARG A 236 29.95 3.59 -19.59
C ARG A 236 31.33 3.22 -20.09
N ALA A 237 31.52 3.29 -21.40
CA ALA A 237 32.76 2.86 -22.05
C ALA A 237 33.87 3.91 -21.99
N HIS A 238 33.57 5.20 -21.79
CA HIS A 238 34.54 6.29 -22.07
C HIS A 238 34.79 7.29 -20.95
N VAL A 239 33.88 7.48 -19.98
CA VAL A 239 33.95 8.64 -19.07
C VAL A 239 34.60 8.29 -17.73
N GLY A 240 34.22 7.18 -17.12
CA GLY A 240 34.67 6.78 -15.79
C GLY A 240 35.06 5.32 -15.70
N ARG A 241 35.28 4.83 -14.47
CA ARG A 241 35.59 3.41 -14.21
C ARG A 241 34.47 2.80 -13.41
N ALA A 242 34.00 1.65 -13.85
CA ALA A 242 33.05 0.88 -13.08
C ALA A 242 33.72 0.45 -11.77
N GLY A 243 32.99 0.58 -10.67
CA GLY A 243 33.41 0.07 -9.36
C GLY A 243 32.94 -1.37 -9.19
N ALA A 244 32.25 -1.65 -8.09
CA ALA A 244 31.55 -2.92 -7.87
C ALA A 244 30.56 -3.25 -9.01
N SER A 245 30.60 -4.49 -9.48
CA SER A 245 29.61 -5.00 -10.42
C SER A 245 28.21 -5.02 -9.78
N PRO A 246 27.13 -4.86 -10.56
CA PRO A 246 25.78 -5.12 -10.09
C PRO A 246 25.65 -6.55 -9.57
N TRP A 247 24.76 -6.76 -8.60
CA TRP A 247 24.53 -8.10 -8.05
C TRP A 247 23.94 -9.02 -9.13
N PRO A 248 24.38 -10.30 -9.22
CA PRO A 248 23.90 -11.23 -10.24
C PRO A 248 22.38 -11.47 -10.20
N THR A 249 21.75 -11.25 -9.05
CA THR A 249 20.33 -11.50 -8.77
C THR A 249 19.47 -10.23 -8.79
N ARG A 250 20.04 -9.07 -9.15
CA ARG A 250 19.25 -7.84 -9.24
C ARG A 250 18.15 -8.00 -10.29
N PRO A 251 16.96 -7.41 -10.09
CA PRO A 251 15.90 -7.50 -11.05
C PRO A 251 16.21 -6.58 -12.24
N PRO A 252 15.58 -6.88 -13.36
CA PRO A 252 15.40 -5.92 -14.41
C PRO A 252 14.69 -4.65 -13.91
N LEU A 253 15.22 -3.45 -14.18
CA LEU A 253 14.44 -2.21 -13.98
C LEU A 253 13.13 -2.29 -14.79
N ASN A 254 12.14 -1.42 -14.51
CA ASN A 254 10.84 -1.28 -15.22
C ASN A 254 10.92 -1.25 -16.77
N ILE A 255 12.12 -1.20 -17.34
CA ILE A 255 12.51 -1.04 -18.74
C ILE A 255 13.22 -2.29 -19.29
N GLU A 256 13.93 -3.06 -18.48
CA GLU A 256 14.45 -4.37 -18.90
C GLU A 256 13.30 -5.36 -19.20
N VAL A 257 12.11 -5.03 -18.70
CA VAL A 257 10.91 -5.83 -18.84
C VAL A 257 10.16 -5.60 -20.17
N GLY A 258 10.64 -4.71 -21.04
CA GLY A 258 9.97 -4.41 -22.32
C GLY A 258 10.83 -3.79 -23.42
N LEU A 259 12.14 -3.64 -23.25
CA LEU A 259 13.01 -2.98 -24.25
C LEU A 259 13.38 -3.82 -25.48
N ALA A 260 12.82 -5.02 -25.65
CA ALA A 260 13.15 -5.80 -26.83
C ALA A 260 12.70 -5.13 -28.15
N GLN A 261 11.73 -4.18 -28.17
CA GLN A 261 11.13 -3.74 -29.45
C GLN A 261 10.70 -2.27 -29.64
N ALA A 262 10.97 -1.30 -28.76
CA ALA A 262 10.60 0.09 -29.07
C ALA A 262 11.69 1.11 -28.72
N THR A 263 12.09 1.91 -29.71
CA THR A 263 12.93 3.10 -29.54
C THR A 263 12.09 4.17 -28.83
N PRO A 264 12.44 4.60 -27.60
CA PRO A 264 11.67 5.64 -26.91
C PRO A 264 11.79 6.97 -27.66
N ASP A 265 10.66 7.65 -27.90
CA ASP A 265 10.65 9.03 -28.38
C ASP A 265 11.25 9.95 -27.29
N PRO A 266 12.33 10.70 -27.57
CA PRO A 266 12.94 11.61 -26.59
C PRO A 266 11.99 12.69 -26.05
N ALA A 267 10.95 13.06 -26.80
CA ALA A 267 9.91 13.99 -26.36
C ALA A 267 8.90 13.35 -25.40
N LYS A 268 8.91 12.02 -25.29
CA LYS A 268 8.06 11.20 -24.41
C LYS A 268 8.87 10.38 -23.41
N LEU A 269 10.09 10.80 -23.11
CA LEU A 269 10.91 10.18 -22.07
C LEU A 269 10.16 10.24 -20.74
N THR A 270 9.50 9.14 -20.41
CA THR A 270 8.85 8.90 -19.14
C THR A 270 9.94 8.61 -18.12
N ALA A 271 10.51 9.67 -17.56
CA ALA A 271 11.59 9.63 -16.56
C ALA A 271 11.30 8.67 -15.39
N HIS A 272 10.01 8.39 -15.12
CA HIS A 272 9.53 7.43 -14.13
C HIS A 272 9.91 5.97 -14.46
N LEU A 273 10.05 5.60 -15.74
CA LEU A 273 10.46 4.24 -16.14
C LEU A 273 11.89 3.94 -15.70
N TYR A 274 12.73 4.97 -15.62
CA TYR A 274 14.14 4.87 -15.27
C TYR A 274 14.40 5.25 -13.80
N SER A 275 13.39 5.70 -13.05
CA SER A 275 13.54 6.38 -11.75
C SER A 275 13.44 5.47 -10.53
N VAL A 276 14.19 5.84 -9.48
CA VAL A 276 14.12 5.25 -8.13
C VAL A 276 13.57 6.26 -7.09
N ALA A 277 13.13 7.44 -7.55
CA ALA A 277 12.29 8.34 -6.76
C ALA A 277 10.91 7.70 -6.49
N PRO A 278 10.20 8.09 -5.42
CA PRO A 278 8.86 7.59 -5.15
C PRO A 278 8.00 7.73 -6.41
N PRO A 279 7.36 6.64 -6.86
CA PRO A 279 6.57 6.70 -8.07
C PRO A 279 5.46 7.74 -7.95
N VAL A 280 5.10 8.35 -9.08
CA VAL A 280 3.81 9.04 -9.18
C VAL A 280 2.74 8.01 -8.85
N SER A 281 1.73 8.38 -8.08
CA SER A 281 0.62 7.47 -7.78
C SER A 281 -0.68 8.03 -8.33
N TYR A 282 -1.50 7.13 -8.85
CA TYR A 282 -2.93 7.37 -9.02
C TYR A 282 -3.58 7.10 -7.66
N GLN A 283 -4.15 8.13 -7.06
CA GLN A 283 -4.79 8.03 -5.75
C GLN A 283 -6.22 8.50 -5.82
N MET A 284 -7.12 7.70 -5.27
CA MET A 284 -8.50 8.02 -4.97
C MET A 284 -8.67 8.02 -3.44
N GLU A 285 -9.30 9.07 -2.91
CA GLU A 285 -9.78 9.09 -1.53
C GLU A 285 -11.21 9.64 -1.49
N LEU A 286 -12.12 8.86 -0.93
CA LEU A 286 -13.53 9.17 -0.81
C LEU A 286 -13.94 9.15 0.67
N VAL A 287 -14.76 10.11 1.06
CA VAL A 287 -15.20 10.30 2.44
C VAL A 287 -16.71 10.18 2.51
N THR A 288 -17.18 9.31 3.40
CA THR A 288 -18.62 9.18 3.71
C THR A 288 -18.89 9.33 5.20
N TYR A 289 -20.08 9.86 5.51
CA TYR A 289 -20.63 9.89 6.87
C TYR A 289 -21.69 8.81 7.06
N VAL A 290 -21.99 8.04 6.02
CA VAL A 290 -22.87 6.89 6.14
C VAL A 290 -22.15 5.82 6.94
N ASP A 291 -22.88 5.25 7.89
CA ASP A 291 -22.45 4.07 8.61
C ASP A 291 -22.24 2.93 7.61
N LEU A 292 -20.99 2.50 7.48
CA LEU A 292 -20.65 1.40 6.59
C LEU A 292 -21.36 0.10 6.98
N GLU A 293 -21.87 -0.03 8.22
CA GLU A 293 -22.70 -1.16 8.61
C GLU A 293 -23.90 -1.38 7.71
N THR A 294 -24.43 -0.29 7.17
CA THR A 294 -25.55 -0.32 6.22
C THR A 294 -25.13 -0.62 4.77
N ARG A 295 -23.82 -0.73 4.52
CA ARG A 295 -23.19 -0.85 3.19
C ARG A 295 -22.20 -2.00 3.05
N TRP A 296 -22.16 -2.94 3.99
CA TRP A 296 -21.17 -4.02 3.98
C TRP A 296 -21.17 -4.89 2.73
N ASP A 297 -22.34 -5.22 2.19
CA ASP A 297 -22.43 -5.96 0.92
C ASP A 297 -21.84 -5.18 -0.25
N ALA A 298 -22.15 -3.88 -0.33
CA ALA A 298 -21.60 -3.00 -1.36
C ALA A 298 -20.09 -2.83 -1.20
N LEU A 299 -19.58 -2.73 0.04
CA LEU A 299 -18.15 -2.60 0.30
C LEU A 299 -17.42 -3.88 -0.11
N ALA A 300 -17.94 -5.04 0.27
CA ALA A 300 -17.36 -6.32 -0.11
C ALA A 300 -17.35 -6.50 -1.64
N SER A 301 -18.45 -6.16 -2.32
CA SER A 301 -18.53 -6.22 -3.79
C SER A 301 -17.59 -5.22 -4.47
N TRP A 302 -17.43 -4.01 -3.94
CA TRP A 302 -16.52 -3.02 -4.48
C TRP A 302 -15.06 -3.42 -4.31
N LEU A 303 -14.66 -3.89 -3.11
CA LEU A 303 -13.31 -4.40 -2.86
C LEU A 303 -12.97 -5.57 -3.79
N ASP A 304 -13.94 -6.47 -4.01
CA ASP A 304 -13.78 -7.57 -4.95
C ASP A 304 -13.64 -7.08 -6.40
N GLY A 305 -14.42 -6.07 -6.79
CA GLY A 305 -14.30 -5.41 -8.08
C GLY A 305 -12.93 -4.75 -8.29
N VAL A 306 -12.40 -4.07 -7.27
CA VAL A 306 -11.06 -3.47 -7.32
C VAL A 306 -9.99 -4.55 -7.51
N ARG A 307 -10.09 -5.66 -6.76
CA ARG A 307 -9.15 -6.79 -6.89
C ARG A 307 -9.13 -7.33 -8.33
N HIS A 308 -10.29 -7.63 -8.90
CA HIS A 308 -10.38 -8.22 -10.24
C HIS A 308 -10.00 -7.24 -11.36
N ALA A 309 -10.34 -5.95 -11.21
CA ALA A 309 -10.12 -4.96 -12.26
C ALA A 309 -8.70 -4.38 -12.28
N LEU A 310 -7.99 -4.38 -11.13
CA LEU A 310 -6.68 -3.76 -11.01
C LEU A 310 -5.62 -4.71 -10.46
N LEU A 311 -5.82 -5.28 -9.28
CA LEU A 311 -4.74 -6.04 -8.61
C LEU A 311 -4.39 -7.35 -9.33
N GLU A 312 -5.38 -8.14 -9.73
CA GLU A 312 -5.14 -9.41 -10.42
C GLU A 312 -4.44 -9.20 -11.79
N PRO A 313 -4.85 -8.22 -12.62
CA PRO A 313 -4.09 -7.84 -13.80
C PRO A 313 -2.66 -7.37 -13.49
N ILE A 314 -2.45 -6.57 -12.44
CA ILE A 314 -1.10 -6.15 -12.00
C ILE A 314 -0.26 -7.37 -11.65
N ALA A 315 -0.78 -8.28 -10.82
CA ALA A 315 -0.06 -9.47 -10.37
C ALA A 315 0.24 -10.43 -11.51
N ALA A 316 -0.71 -10.67 -12.42
CA ALA A 316 -0.51 -11.48 -13.61
C ALA A 316 0.55 -10.87 -14.52
N ALA A 317 0.45 -9.56 -14.79
CA ALA A 317 1.41 -8.86 -15.63
C ALA A 317 2.81 -8.80 -15.00
N TYR A 318 2.92 -8.74 -13.66
CA TYR A 318 4.20 -8.86 -12.94
C TYR A 318 4.81 -10.26 -13.09
N ALA A 319 3.99 -11.31 -12.97
CA ALA A 319 4.42 -12.69 -13.13
C ALA A 319 4.85 -13.02 -14.56
N ASP A 320 4.10 -12.56 -15.57
CA ASP A 320 4.41 -12.74 -17.00
C ASP A 320 5.77 -12.13 -17.38
N ARG A 321 6.21 -11.14 -16.62
CA ARG A 321 7.49 -10.44 -16.73
C ARG A 321 8.65 -11.14 -16.00
N GLY A 322 8.38 -12.30 -15.40
CA GLY A 322 9.36 -13.12 -14.69
C GLY A 322 9.49 -12.80 -13.19
N GLY A 323 8.68 -11.89 -12.65
CA GLY A 323 8.64 -11.61 -11.22
C GLY A 323 7.91 -12.71 -10.44
N SER A 324 8.25 -12.90 -9.16
CA SER A 324 7.49 -13.76 -8.26
C SER A 324 6.37 -12.99 -7.58
N VAL A 325 5.20 -13.61 -7.40
CA VAL A 325 4.07 -13.05 -6.65
C VAL A 325 3.79 -13.95 -5.46
N GLU A 326 3.74 -13.36 -4.27
CA GLU A 326 3.52 -14.08 -3.02
C GLU A 326 2.26 -13.55 -2.33
N TYR A 327 1.42 -14.47 -1.87
CA TYR A 327 0.17 -14.13 -1.18
C TYR A 327 0.25 -14.43 0.31
N GLY A 328 0.25 -13.37 1.12
CA GLY A 328 0.25 -13.41 2.57
C GLY A 328 1.53 -12.92 3.20
N TRP A 329 1.46 -12.62 4.50
CA TRP A 329 2.57 -12.04 5.24
C TRP A 329 3.71 -13.06 5.46
N ASN A 330 4.69 -13.07 4.55
CA ASN A 330 5.81 -13.99 4.58
C ASN A 330 7.11 -13.24 4.89
N TRP A 331 7.42 -12.97 6.17
CA TRP A 331 8.69 -12.30 6.50
C TRP A 331 9.82 -13.31 6.81
N PRO A 332 11.01 -13.19 6.18
CA PRO A 332 11.35 -12.31 5.06
C PRO A 332 10.74 -12.80 3.74
N TRP A 333 10.38 -11.86 2.87
CA TRP A 333 9.81 -12.20 1.56
C TRP A 333 10.91 -12.67 0.60
N THR A 334 10.55 -13.30 -0.51
CA THR A 334 11.52 -13.48 -1.60
C THR A 334 11.97 -12.09 -2.10
N PRO A 335 13.28 -11.85 -2.26
CA PRO A 335 13.80 -10.65 -2.88
C PRO A 335 13.03 -10.27 -4.15
N TYR A 336 12.56 -9.02 -4.22
CA TYR A 336 11.82 -8.48 -5.36
C TYR A 336 10.54 -9.22 -5.74
N SER A 337 9.95 -9.98 -4.84
CA SER A 337 8.60 -10.47 -5.07
C SER A 337 7.59 -9.32 -4.97
N LEU A 338 6.48 -9.45 -5.69
CA LEU A 338 5.27 -8.69 -5.40
C LEU A 338 4.57 -9.40 -4.24
N GLY A 339 4.72 -8.86 -3.05
CA GLY A 339 4.01 -9.37 -1.89
C GLY A 339 2.61 -8.79 -1.83
N VAL A 340 1.60 -9.64 -1.69
CA VAL A 340 0.17 -9.27 -1.63
C VAL A 340 -0.42 -9.78 -0.32
N TRP A 341 -0.98 -8.89 0.50
CA TRP A 341 -1.57 -9.26 1.78
C TRP A 341 -2.80 -8.40 2.10
N SER A 342 -3.58 -8.83 3.08
CA SER A 342 -4.68 -8.03 3.60
C SER A 342 -4.38 -7.57 5.03
N ALA A 343 -4.65 -6.32 5.36
CA ALA A 343 -4.64 -5.85 6.74
C ALA A 343 -6.08 -5.63 7.23
N LEU A 344 -6.35 -6.04 8.45
CA LEU A 344 -7.70 -6.16 8.99
C LEU A 344 -7.76 -5.48 10.34
N HIS A 345 -8.81 -4.71 10.56
CA HIS A 345 -9.13 -4.09 11.83
C HIS A 345 -10.45 -4.65 12.34
N SER A 346 -10.45 -5.27 13.53
CA SER A 346 -11.69 -5.74 14.17
C SER A 346 -12.54 -4.55 14.61
N SER A 347 -13.83 -4.77 14.84
CA SER A 347 -14.71 -3.77 15.48
C SER A 347 -14.21 -3.32 16.87
N THR A 348 -13.42 -4.16 17.53
CA THR A 348 -12.76 -3.87 18.82
C THR A 348 -11.42 -3.13 18.69
N GLY A 349 -11.02 -2.72 17.48
CA GLY A 349 -9.83 -1.92 17.22
C GLY A 349 -8.51 -2.70 17.10
N ARG A 350 -8.55 -4.04 17.08
CA ARG A 350 -7.37 -4.89 16.92
C ARG A 350 -6.94 -4.96 15.47
N ARG A 351 -5.64 -5.07 15.20
CA ARG A 351 -5.06 -5.15 13.87
C ARG A 351 -4.49 -6.54 13.62
N SER A 352 -4.70 -7.09 12.43
CA SER A 352 -4.18 -8.39 12.00
C SER A 352 -3.81 -8.35 10.52
N THR A 353 -3.00 -9.32 10.08
CA THR A 353 -2.70 -9.55 8.67
C THR A 353 -3.18 -10.93 8.20
N ALA A 354 -3.66 -11.01 6.97
CA ALA A 354 -4.12 -12.25 6.36
C ALA A 354 -3.53 -12.45 4.97
N LYS A 355 -3.53 -13.72 4.52
CA LYS A 355 -3.26 -14.05 3.12
C LYS A 355 -4.28 -13.37 2.21
N ALA A 356 -3.80 -12.91 1.05
CA ALA A 356 -4.65 -12.33 0.02
C ALA A 356 -4.96 -13.30 -1.13
N ASP A 357 -4.68 -14.60 -0.95
CA ASP A 357 -5.07 -15.64 -1.91
C ASP A 357 -6.60 -15.72 -2.04
N THR A 358 -7.10 -16.39 -3.09
CA THR A 358 -8.55 -16.45 -3.38
C THR A 358 -9.38 -17.01 -2.21
N PRO A 359 -8.99 -18.11 -1.53
CA PRO A 359 -9.73 -18.62 -0.38
C PRO A 359 -9.75 -17.64 0.81
N SER A 360 -8.61 -17.04 1.16
CA SER A 360 -8.52 -16.13 2.31
C SER A 360 -9.23 -14.81 2.03
N TRP A 361 -9.18 -14.33 0.80
CA TRP A 361 -9.97 -13.18 0.35
C TRP A 361 -11.47 -13.43 0.40
N SER A 362 -11.93 -14.60 -0.05
CA SER A 362 -13.35 -14.97 0.05
C SER A 362 -13.84 -15.00 1.50
N ARG A 363 -13.01 -15.50 2.43
CA ARG A 363 -13.29 -15.46 3.86
C ARG A 363 -13.34 -14.03 4.39
N LEU A 364 -12.35 -13.20 4.04
CA LEU A 364 -12.31 -11.78 4.40
C LEU A 364 -13.57 -11.04 3.94
N LEU A 365 -13.99 -11.20 2.68
CA LEU A 365 -15.21 -10.58 2.16
C LEU A 365 -16.46 -11.05 2.90
N SER A 366 -16.52 -12.32 3.31
CA SER A 366 -17.61 -12.83 4.15
C SER A 366 -17.68 -12.12 5.50
N ARG A 367 -16.52 -11.85 6.14
CA ARG A 367 -16.44 -11.09 7.39
C ARG A 367 -16.85 -9.63 7.24
N VAL A 368 -16.43 -8.99 6.14
CA VAL A 368 -16.90 -7.63 5.79
C VAL A 368 -18.42 -7.62 5.71
N ARG A 369 -19.04 -8.56 4.97
CA ARG A 369 -20.50 -8.67 4.85
C ARG A 369 -21.22 -8.87 6.19
N ARG A 370 -20.59 -9.54 7.14
CA ARG A 370 -21.12 -9.75 8.50
C ARG A 370 -20.86 -8.60 9.47
N GLY A 371 -20.11 -7.58 9.06
CA GLY A 371 -19.79 -6.41 9.88
C GLY A 371 -18.84 -6.68 11.05
N GLU A 372 -17.99 -7.69 10.92
CA GLU A 372 -17.04 -8.06 11.97
C GLU A 372 -15.79 -7.16 11.99
N LEU A 373 -15.65 -6.27 11.00
CA LEU A 373 -14.45 -5.47 10.76
C LEU A 373 -14.77 -3.99 10.79
N SER A 374 -13.96 -3.20 11.52
CA SER A 374 -13.98 -1.73 11.45
C SER A 374 -13.13 -1.18 10.31
N GLY A 375 -12.22 -2.00 9.77
CA GLY A 375 -11.38 -1.59 8.65
C GLY A 375 -10.77 -2.79 7.92
N VAL A 376 -10.56 -2.61 6.63
CA VAL A 376 -9.97 -3.62 5.77
C VAL A 376 -9.14 -2.94 4.69
N SER A 377 -7.94 -3.46 4.45
CA SER A 377 -7.14 -3.12 3.29
C SER A 377 -6.59 -4.36 2.61
N LEU A 378 -6.39 -4.22 1.31
CA LEU A 378 -5.65 -5.13 0.45
C LEU A 378 -4.47 -4.34 -0.09
N ASP A 379 -3.28 -4.82 0.24
CA ASP A 379 -2.01 -4.18 -0.06
C ASP A 379 -1.19 -5.10 -0.97
N ALA A 380 -0.50 -4.50 -1.93
CA ALA A 380 0.54 -5.16 -2.68
C ALA A 380 1.75 -4.24 -2.80
N ARG A 381 2.95 -4.77 -2.53
CA ARG A 381 4.20 -4.01 -2.64
C ARG A 381 5.28 -4.86 -3.27
N VAL A 382 6.13 -4.23 -4.05
CA VAL A 382 7.35 -4.85 -4.56
C VAL A 382 8.42 -4.79 -3.46
N MET A 383 8.92 -5.95 -3.07
CA MET A 383 9.96 -6.07 -2.05
C MET A 383 11.31 -5.59 -2.58
N ASN A 384 12.21 -5.14 -1.70
CA ASN A 384 13.60 -4.88 -2.09
C ASN A 384 14.39 -6.20 -2.19
N GLY A 385 15.68 -6.13 -2.50
CA GLY A 385 16.50 -7.33 -2.68
C GLY A 385 16.88 -8.08 -1.39
N ASP A 386 16.57 -7.51 -0.23
CA ASP A 386 16.62 -8.22 1.06
C ASP A 386 15.28 -8.89 1.41
N GLY A 387 14.26 -8.80 0.55
CA GLY A 387 12.91 -9.26 0.87
C GLY A 387 12.19 -8.38 1.88
N ALA A 388 12.68 -7.15 2.05
CA ALA A 388 12.13 -6.15 2.95
C ALA A 388 11.25 -5.14 2.22
N TRP A 389 10.47 -4.41 2.99
CA TRP A 389 9.55 -3.40 2.47
C TRP A 389 10.29 -2.21 1.87
N GLY A 390 9.97 -1.88 0.62
CA GLY A 390 10.43 -0.66 -0.03
C GLY A 390 9.32 -0.03 -0.87
N ASP A 391 8.88 1.17 -0.51
CA ASP A 391 7.77 1.86 -1.19
C ASP A 391 8.14 2.41 -2.59
N ARG A 392 9.40 2.27 -2.96
CA ARG A 392 10.01 2.85 -4.17
C ARG A 392 9.80 2.03 -5.41
N TRP A 393 9.60 0.72 -5.26
CA TRP A 393 9.56 -0.24 -6.36
C TRP A 393 8.15 -0.46 -6.91
N GLY A 394 7.15 -0.01 -6.18
CA GLY A 394 5.76 -0.08 -6.57
C GLY A 394 4.89 -0.51 -5.40
N SER A 395 3.80 0.21 -5.21
CA SER A 395 2.79 -0.09 -4.21
C SER A 395 1.39 0.03 -4.79
N PHE A 396 0.50 -0.78 -4.23
CA PHE A 396 -0.92 -0.78 -4.44
C PHE A 396 -1.56 -0.93 -3.06
N THR A 397 -2.55 -0.11 -2.76
CA THR A 397 -3.34 -0.21 -1.53
C THR A 397 -4.77 0.14 -1.88
N VAL A 398 -5.71 -0.74 -1.54
CA VAL A 398 -7.14 -0.42 -1.52
C VAL A 398 -7.69 -0.76 -0.15
N GLY A 399 -8.57 0.07 0.38
CA GLY A 399 -9.20 -0.23 1.65
C GLY A 399 -10.31 0.73 2.04
N ALA A 400 -11.02 0.34 3.10
CA ALA A 400 -11.96 1.19 3.79
C ALA A 400 -11.71 1.10 5.29
N TRP A 401 -11.75 2.23 5.97
CA TRP A 401 -11.55 2.33 7.41
C TRP A 401 -12.66 3.18 8.03
N GLY A 402 -13.44 2.57 8.91
CA GLY A 402 -14.29 3.25 9.88
C GLY A 402 -13.51 3.48 11.18
N ARG A 403 -13.79 4.59 11.89
CA ARG A 403 -13.20 4.79 13.22
C ARG A 403 -14.03 4.04 14.27
N PRO A 404 -13.40 3.27 15.17
CA PRO A 404 -14.11 2.74 16.33
C PRO A 404 -14.62 3.89 17.22
N GLY A 405 -15.91 3.87 17.59
CA GLY A 405 -16.41 4.61 18.76
C GLY A 405 -17.06 5.98 18.56
N GLY A 406 -17.57 6.36 17.38
CA GLY A 406 -18.30 7.62 17.23
C GLY A 406 -19.44 7.56 16.21
N THR A 407 -20.66 7.93 16.60
CA THR A 407 -21.82 8.06 15.70
C THR A 407 -21.67 9.16 14.64
N ASP A 408 -20.56 9.90 14.64
CA ASP A 408 -20.22 10.99 13.71
C ASP A 408 -18.88 10.78 12.99
N SER A 409 -18.24 9.60 13.10
CA SER A 409 -16.92 9.40 12.52
C SER A 409 -16.97 9.13 11.02
N ALA A 410 -16.30 9.99 10.24
CA ALA A 410 -16.15 9.81 8.81
C ALA A 410 -15.41 8.50 8.49
N THR A 411 -15.97 7.75 7.55
CA THR A 411 -15.32 6.62 6.90
C THR A 411 -14.49 7.13 5.73
N VAL A 412 -13.29 6.58 5.58
CA VAL A 412 -12.43 6.84 4.42
C VAL A 412 -12.33 5.58 3.57
N ILE A 413 -12.56 5.73 2.27
CA ILE A 413 -12.34 4.71 1.25
C ILE A 413 -11.18 5.18 0.39
N ARG A 414 -10.13 4.36 0.28
CA ARG A 414 -8.91 4.71 -0.44
C ARG A 414 -8.57 3.66 -1.47
N LEU A 415 -8.04 4.13 -2.59
CA LEU A 415 -7.33 3.32 -3.56
C LEU A 415 -6.10 4.12 -3.99
N ALA A 416 -4.92 3.54 -3.86
CA ALA A 416 -3.68 4.13 -4.31
C ALA A 416 -2.91 3.09 -5.10
N VAL A 417 -2.45 3.44 -6.29
CA VAL A 417 -1.62 2.58 -7.12
C VAL A 417 -0.51 3.41 -7.73
N SER A 418 0.72 2.96 -7.47
CA SER A 418 1.92 3.54 -8.05
C SER A 418 1.95 3.36 -9.56
N GLU A 419 2.43 4.36 -10.28
CA GLU A 419 2.57 4.38 -11.73
C GLU A 419 3.35 3.17 -12.28
N PRO A 420 4.46 2.69 -11.66
CA PRO A 420 5.14 1.48 -12.09
C PRO A 420 4.23 0.26 -12.13
N LEU A 421 3.45 0.00 -11.06
CA LEU A 421 2.51 -1.11 -11.05
C LEU A 421 1.34 -0.87 -12.01
N PHE A 422 0.84 0.36 -12.06
CA PHE A 422 -0.28 0.72 -12.92
C PHE A 422 0.05 0.55 -14.41
N ASN A 423 1.28 0.90 -14.80
CA ASN A 423 1.79 0.77 -16.18
C ASN A 423 2.18 -0.67 -16.54
N LEU A 424 2.09 -1.63 -15.61
CA LEU A 424 2.19 -3.05 -15.97
C LEU A 424 1.00 -3.49 -16.83
N ILE A 425 -0.16 -2.85 -16.66
CA ILE A 425 -1.35 -3.12 -17.46
C ILE A 425 -1.31 -2.23 -18.71
N ASP A 426 -1.32 -2.83 -19.90
CA ASP A 426 -1.25 -2.09 -21.15
C ASP A 426 -2.55 -1.32 -21.47
N GLY A 427 -2.40 -0.10 -22.02
CA GLY A 427 -3.48 0.70 -22.61
C GLY A 427 -4.21 1.62 -21.64
N GLU A 428 -5.39 2.11 -22.05
CA GLU A 428 -6.22 3.03 -21.23
C GLU A 428 -7.15 2.29 -20.24
N GLN A 429 -7.13 0.96 -20.25
CA GLN A 429 -7.97 0.12 -19.40
C GLN A 429 -7.80 0.39 -17.89
N PRO A 430 -6.59 0.51 -17.31
CA PRO A 430 -6.46 0.68 -15.87
C PRO A 430 -6.98 2.05 -15.38
N VAL A 431 -6.81 3.12 -16.18
CA VAL A 431 -7.41 4.43 -15.88
C VAL A 431 -8.93 4.35 -15.93
N THR A 432 -9.48 3.70 -16.97
CA THR A 432 -10.93 3.52 -17.11
C THR A 432 -11.50 2.74 -15.93
N ALA A 433 -10.85 1.64 -15.54
CA ALA A 433 -11.23 0.84 -14.38
C ALA A 433 -11.19 1.66 -13.08
N LEU A 434 -10.14 2.46 -12.85
CA LEU A 434 -10.07 3.36 -11.70
C LEU A 434 -11.25 4.34 -11.67
N LEU A 435 -11.59 4.96 -12.79
CA LEU A 435 -12.69 5.92 -12.87
C LEU A 435 -14.05 5.24 -12.64
N ASP A 436 -14.27 4.05 -13.21
CA ASP A 436 -15.50 3.29 -13.02
C ASP A 436 -15.67 2.83 -11.56
N LEU A 437 -14.60 2.31 -10.96
CA LEU A 437 -14.58 1.95 -9.54
C LEU A 437 -14.80 3.16 -8.63
N THR A 438 -14.27 4.32 -8.99
CA THR A 438 -14.50 5.58 -8.26
C THR A 438 -15.97 5.98 -8.34
N ARG A 439 -16.59 5.89 -9.52
CA ARG A 439 -18.02 6.20 -9.68
C ARG A 439 -18.90 5.26 -8.87
N VAL A 440 -18.66 3.95 -8.95
CA VAL A 440 -19.39 2.94 -8.16
C VAL A 440 -19.26 3.23 -6.66
N ALA A 441 -18.05 3.50 -6.18
CA ALA A 441 -17.86 3.86 -4.78
C ALA A 441 -18.59 5.15 -4.39
N ALA A 442 -18.52 6.18 -5.24
CA ALA A 442 -19.21 7.44 -5.01
C ALA A 442 -20.72 7.27 -4.84
N THR A 443 -21.34 6.43 -5.68
CA THR A 443 -22.79 6.19 -5.67
C THR A 443 -23.22 5.26 -4.54
N ASP A 444 -22.49 4.15 -4.34
CA ASP A 444 -22.94 3.06 -3.47
C ASP A 444 -22.68 3.35 -1.99
N PHE A 445 -21.64 4.13 -1.69
CA PHE A 445 -21.27 4.52 -0.32
C PHE A 445 -21.79 5.91 0.08
N ASP A 446 -22.58 6.54 -0.80
CA ASP A 446 -23.19 7.83 -0.55
C ASP A 446 -22.15 8.88 -0.11
N ILE A 447 -21.09 8.96 -0.91
CA ILE A 447 -19.89 9.73 -0.59
C ILE A 447 -20.24 11.20 -0.41
N ALA A 448 -19.85 11.78 0.73
CA ALA A 448 -20.08 13.21 0.99
C ALA A 448 -19.14 14.08 0.14
N THR A 449 -17.91 13.61 -0.06
CA THR A 449 -16.88 14.29 -0.84
C THR A 449 -15.68 13.37 -1.11
N GLY A 450 -14.87 13.68 -2.13
CA GLY A 450 -13.64 12.93 -2.40
C GLY A 450 -12.85 13.52 -3.56
N TYR A 451 -11.73 12.87 -3.89
CA TYR A 451 -10.87 13.27 -5.00
C TYR A 451 -10.20 12.06 -5.68
N VAL A 452 -9.75 12.30 -6.91
CA VAL A 452 -8.76 11.46 -7.61
C VAL A 452 -7.61 12.36 -8.05
N ASP A 453 -6.38 12.02 -7.69
CA ASP A 453 -5.17 12.74 -8.07
C ASP A 453 -4.17 11.80 -8.76
N VAL A 454 -3.28 12.40 -9.56
CA VAL A 454 -2.21 11.74 -10.29
C VAL A 454 -0.95 12.57 -10.07
N GLY A 455 -0.14 12.24 -9.07
CA GLY A 455 0.95 13.12 -8.64
C GLY A 455 2.08 12.42 -7.88
N ARG A 456 3.25 13.07 -7.87
CA ARG A 456 4.35 12.72 -6.95
C ARG A 456 3.86 12.99 -5.53
N TRP A 457 4.23 12.14 -4.58
CA TRP A 457 4.10 12.44 -3.16
C TRP A 457 4.86 13.73 -2.83
N PRO A 458 4.13 14.78 -2.38
CA PRO A 458 4.46 15.38 -1.11
C PRO A 458 3.17 15.55 -0.31
N TYR A 459 2.59 14.44 0.14
CA TYR A 459 1.67 14.51 1.27
C TYR A 459 2.42 13.92 2.45
N GLU A 460 2.86 14.81 3.33
CA GLU A 460 3.55 14.48 4.57
C GLU A 460 2.83 13.33 5.26
N ASN A 461 3.62 12.37 5.74
CA ASN A 461 3.24 11.31 6.65
C ASN A 461 2.04 11.72 7.51
N PHE A 462 0.86 11.18 7.19
CA PHE A 462 -0.26 11.28 8.11
C PHE A 462 0.16 10.53 9.38
N PRO A 463 0.24 11.20 10.54
CA PRO A 463 0.28 10.49 11.80
C PRO A 463 -0.98 9.64 11.84
N ASP A 464 -0.86 8.37 12.24
CA ASP A 464 -1.97 7.42 12.38
C ASP A 464 -3.11 7.91 13.30
N HIS A 465 -3.01 9.11 13.89
CA HIS A 465 -3.90 9.66 14.89
C HIS A 465 -4.09 11.18 14.67
N TRP A 466 -5.21 11.61 14.09
CA TRP A 466 -5.64 13.02 14.10
C TRP A 466 -6.98 13.21 14.85
N PRO A 467 -7.14 14.31 15.62
CA PRO A 467 -8.29 14.54 16.50
C PRO A 467 -9.62 14.66 15.73
N SER A 468 -10.72 14.40 16.44
CA SER A 468 -12.07 14.10 15.93
C SER A 468 -12.92 15.28 15.45
N ASP A 469 -12.49 16.53 15.59
CA ASP A 469 -13.47 17.63 15.69
C ASP A 469 -13.47 18.64 14.53
N THR A 470 -12.60 18.50 13.54
CA THR A 470 -12.64 19.33 12.32
C THR A 470 -13.37 18.59 11.20
N LEU A 471 -14.52 19.12 10.81
CA LEU A 471 -15.19 18.81 9.54
C LEU A 471 -14.15 18.75 8.41
N ARG A 472 -13.94 17.56 7.83
CA ARG A 472 -12.96 17.22 6.77
C ARG A 472 -13.18 17.91 5.41
N LEU A 473 -13.50 19.20 5.41
CA LEU A 473 -13.45 20.01 4.20
C LEU A 473 -12.03 20.32 3.78
N ASP A 474 -11.09 20.27 4.73
CA ASP A 474 -9.65 20.44 4.51
C ASP A 474 -9.06 19.38 3.56
N THR A 475 -9.50 18.11 3.62
CA THR A 475 -8.92 17.01 2.81
C THR A 475 -9.25 17.06 1.32
N VAL A 476 -10.37 17.67 0.92
CA VAL A 476 -10.69 17.91 -0.51
C VAL A 476 -10.01 19.20 -0.99
N THR A 477 -9.57 20.04 -0.06
CA THR A 477 -8.97 21.35 -0.31
C THR A 477 -7.45 21.39 -0.12
N SER A 478 -6.81 20.26 0.19
CA SER A 478 -5.38 20.21 0.46
C SER A 478 -4.50 20.31 -0.79
N GLY A 479 -5.10 20.27 -1.99
CA GLY A 479 -4.41 20.54 -3.24
C GLY A 479 -5.28 20.38 -4.49
N PRO A 480 -4.75 20.79 -5.66
CA PRO A 480 -5.44 20.61 -6.92
C PRO A 480 -5.39 19.15 -7.38
N ALA A 481 -6.53 18.47 -7.32
CA ALA A 481 -6.72 17.10 -7.80
C ALA A 481 -7.28 17.07 -9.23
N TRP A 482 -7.00 15.97 -9.94
CA TRP A 482 -7.48 15.74 -11.30
C TRP A 482 -9.02 15.65 -11.36
N ILE A 483 -9.61 14.97 -10.37
CA ILE A 483 -11.05 14.84 -10.18
C ILE A 483 -11.43 15.23 -8.75
N LEU A 484 -12.55 15.93 -8.62
CA LEU A 484 -13.19 16.24 -7.34
C LEU A 484 -14.63 15.73 -7.37
N ILE A 485 -15.06 15.15 -6.25
CA ILE A 485 -16.44 14.67 -6.05
C ILE A 485 -17.00 15.49 -4.90
N LEU A 486 -18.03 16.29 -5.17
CA LEU A 486 -18.59 17.23 -4.21
C LEU A 486 -20.06 16.92 -3.94
N GLY A 487 -20.41 16.62 -2.70
CA GLY A 487 -21.81 16.61 -2.26
C GLY A 487 -22.43 18.01 -2.24
N PRO A 488 -23.77 18.13 -2.10
CA PRO A 488 -24.49 19.40 -2.23
C PRO A 488 -23.98 20.53 -1.32
N LYS A 489 -23.63 20.19 -0.07
CA LYS A 489 -23.07 21.14 0.90
C LYS A 489 -21.69 21.66 0.49
N HIS A 490 -20.84 20.79 -0.06
CA HIS A 490 -19.49 21.13 -0.54
C HIS A 490 -19.57 22.00 -1.80
N LEU A 491 -20.44 21.62 -2.74
CA LEU A 491 -20.71 22.40 -3.95
C LEU A 491 -21.23 23.81 -3.61
N GLY A 492 -22.12 23.94 -2.63
CA GLY A 492 -22.61 25.24 -2.17
C GLY A 492 -21.52 26.16 -1.63
N ARG A 493 -20.49 25.61 -0.96
CA ARG A 493 -19.36 26.39 -0.41
C ARG A 493 -18.43 26.95 -1.48
N VAL A 494 -18.25 26.24 -2.60
CA VAL A 494 -17.51 26.74 -3.78
C VAL A 494 -18.38 27.62 -4.70
N GLY A 495 -19.55 28.06 -4.22
CA GLY A 495 -20.43 28.98 -4.94
C GLY A 495 -21.40 28.32 -5.93
N GLY A 496 -21.55 26.99 -5.89
CA GLY A 496 -22.48 26.23 -6.73
C GLY A 496 -21.91 25.83 -8.09
N ARG A 497 -22.63 24.93 -8.78
CA ARG A 497 -22.26 24.40 -10.10
C ARG A 497 -22.00 25.49 -11.14
N ASP A 498 -22.84 26.52 -11.19
CA ASP A 498 -22.70 27.63 -12.13
C ASP A 498 -21.42 28.44 -11.92
N THR A 499 -20.97 28.58 -10.67
CA THR A 499 -19.72 29.27 -10.36
C THR A 499 -18.53 28.46 -10.85
N VAL A 500 -18.52 27.16 -10.59
CA VAL A 500 -17.48 26.24 -11.05
C VAL A 500 -17.43 26.18 -12.59
N ALA A 501 -18.58 26.07 -13.25
CA ALA A 501 -18.66 26.05 -14.71
C ALA A 501 -18.10 27.31 -15.38
N ARG A 502 -18.17 28.47 -14.71
CA ARG A 502 -17.64 29.74 -15.23
C ARG A 502 -16.11 29.84 -15.20
N THR A 503 -15.41 29.05 -14.39
CA THR A 503 -13.94 29.16 -14.29
C THR A 503 -13.20 28.44 -15.42
N ALA A 504 -13.90 27.59 -16.18
CA ALA A 504 -13.33 26.71 -17.22
C ALA A 504 -12.23 25.75 -16.72
N ALA A 505 -11.96 25.69 -15.41
CA ALA A 505 -10.98 24.78 -14.81
C ALA A 505 -11.44 23.31 -14.87
N PHE A 506 -12.75 23.08 -15.00
CA PHE A 506 -13.37 21.76 -15.09
C PHE A 506 -14.20 21.66 -16.38
N PRO A 507 -13.62 21.20 -17.50
CA PRO A 507 -14.36 21.01 -18.75
C PRO A 507 -15.42 19.90 -18.65
N ILE A 508 -15.28 18.97 -17.71
CA ILE A 508 -16.20 17.85 -17.49
C ILE A 508 -16.87 18.05 -16.14
N ILE A 509 -18.19 18.21 -16.15
CA ILE A 509 -19.03 18.35 -14.95
C ILE A 509 -20.21 17.40 -15.07
N GLU A 510 -20.21 16.34 -14.26
CA GLU A 510 -21.22 15.29 -14.27
C GLU A 510 -21.99 15.29 -12.95
N GLU A 511 -23.23 14.81 -12.98
CA GLU A 511 -24.01 14.54 -11.77
C GLU A 511 -24.05 13.03 -11.55
N LEU A 512 -23.62 12.59 -10.37
CA LEU A 512 -23.67 11.19 -9.98
C LEU A 512 -24.87 10.96 -9.05
N PRO A 513 -25.68 9.93 -9.28
CA PRO A 513 -26.80 9.61 -8.40
C PRO A 513 -26.28 9.04 -7.08
N ALA A 514 -26.59 9.68 -5.95
CA ALA A 514 -26.35 9.12 -4.62
C ALA A 514 -27.61 9.23 -3.75
N GLN A 515 -27.69 8.38 -2.73
CA GLN A 515 -28.92 8.22 -1.93
C GLN A 515 -29.22 9.44 -1.05
N SER A 516 -28.20 10.13 -0.53
CA SER A 516 -28.33 11.37 0.24
C SER A 516 -28.55 12.62 -0.61
N GLY A 517 -28.45 12.50 -1.94
CA GLY A 517 -28.58 13.58 -2.91
C GLY A 517 -27.52 13.51 -4.00
N PRO A 518 -27.69 14.25 -5.10
CA PRO A 518 -26.76 14.19 -6.23
C PRO A 518 -25.35 14.68 -5.84
N LEU A 519 -24.33 13.93 -6.26
CA LEU A 519 -22.94 14.35 -6.16
C LEU A 519 -22.52 15.03 -7.46
N THR A 520 -21.66 16.04 -7.38
CA THR A 520 -21.08 16.70 -8.54
C THR A 520 -19.67 16.17 -8.77
N TRP A 521 -19.45 15.55 -9.92
CA TRP A 521 -18.15 15.13 -10.41
C TRP A 521 -17.54 16.26 -11.24
N LEU A 522 -16.38 16.74 -10.83
CA LEU A 522 -15.62 17.80 -11.49
C LEU A 522 -14.29 17.23 -11.97
N GLN A 523 -14.04 17.27 -13.27
CA GLN A 523 -12.82 16.69 -13.84
C GLN A 523 -12.10 17.71 -14.70
N ALA A 524 -10.81 17.91 -14.40
CA ALA A 524 -9.98 18.96 -14.99
C ALA A 524 -9.53 18.65 -16.43
N SER A 525 -9.51 17.37 -16.81
CA SER A 525 -9.15 16.90 -18.15
C SER A 525 -9.67 15.50 -18.42
N ALA A 526 -9.92 15.15 -19.68
CA ALA A 526 -10.36 13.81 -20.06
C ALA A 526 -9.32 12.74 -19.68
N HIS A 527 -8.03 13.07 -19.86
CA HIS A 527 -6.91 12.19 -19.56
C HIS A 527 -6.07 12.75 -18.41
N ALA A 528 -5.64 11.88 -17.49
CA ALA A 528 -4.82 12.22 -16.34
C ALA A 528 -3.50 12.90 -16.72
N GLN A 529 -2.88 12.46 -17.82
CA GLN A 529 -1.59 12.95 -18.28
C GLN A 529 -1.65 14.42 -18.74
N GLU A 530 -2.84 14.92 -19.04
CA GLU A 530 -3.04 16.32 -19.39
C GLU A 530 -3.22 17.23 -18.15
N PHE A 531 -3.22 16.68 -16.93
CA PHE A 531 -3.38 17.43 -15.69
C PHE A 531 -2.05 18.02 -15.22
N ASP A 532 -1.58 19.00 -15.98
CA ASP A 532 -0.33 19.72 -15.75
C ASP A 532 -0.43 20.80 -14.66
N GLU A 533 0.69 21.46 -14.36
CA GLU A 533 0.78 22.52 -13.35
C GLU A 533 -0.16 23.71 -13.64
N ALA A 534 -0.41 24.02 -14.92
CA ALA A 534 -1.31 25.10 -15.30
C ALA A 534 -2.76 24.74 -14.94
N LYS A 535 -3.20 23.52 -15.22
CA LYS A 535 -4.51 23.02 -14.79
C LYS A 535 -4.60 22.90 -13.28
N ARG A 536 -3.54 22.44 -12.61
CA ARG A 536 -3.47 22.42 -11.13
C ARG A 536 -3.67 23.82 -10.55
N THR A 537 -2.96 24.81 -11.07
CA THR A 537 -3.10 26.21 -10.63
C THR A 537 -4.52 26.74 -10.88
N ALA A 538 -5.12 26.43 -12.03
CA ALA A 538 -6.49 26.85 -12.36
C ALA A 538 -7.54 26.21 -11.44
N VAL A 539 -7.39 24.93 -11.11
CA VAL A 539 -8.21 24.22 -10.13
C VAL A 539 -8.06 24.86 -8.75
N ALA A 540 -6.83 25.05 -8.27
CA ALA A 540 -6.57 25.67 -6.96
C ALA A 540 -7.21 27.07 -6.87
N ALA A 541 -7.04 27.90 -7.89
CA ALA A 541 -7.63 29.25 -7.96
C ALA A 541 -9.17 29.22 -7.93
N THR A 542 -9.79 28.19 -8.54
CA THR A 542 -11.24 28.00 -8.53
C THR A 542 -11.76 27.63 -7.14
N LEU A 543 -11.02 26.79 -6.40
CA LEU A 543 -11.44 26.31 -5.09
C LEU A 543 -11.20 27.34 -3.98
N THR A 544 -10.09 28.11 -4.05
CA THR A 544 -9.64 29.05 -3.00
C THR A 544 -10.73 29.96 -2.41
N PRO A 545 -11.64 30.56 -3.19
CA PRO A 545 -12.69 31.43 -2.64
C PRO A 545 -13.68 30.73 -1.70
N GLY A 546 -13.85 29.41 -1.82
CA GLY A 546 -14.78 28.60 -1.00
C GLY A 546 -14.12 27.84 0.15
N MET A 547 -12.78 27.92 0.28
CA MET A 547 -12.03 27.18 1.30
C MET A 547 -12.10 27.88 2.66
N PRO A 548 -12.15 27.13 3.77
CA PRO A 548 -11.88 27.71 5.09
C PRO A 548 -10.50 28.39 5.03
N ARG A 549 -10.40 29.65 5.48
CA ARG A 549 -9.08 30.26 5.66
C ARG A 549 -8.35 29.46 6.74
N SER A 550 -7.25 28.81 6.39
CA SER A 550 -6.37 28.17 7.36
C SER A 550 -5.95 29.22 8.40
N HIS A 551 -6.19 28.94 9.67
CA HIS A 551 -5.80 29.81 10.78
C HIS A 551 -4.34 29.59 11.17
#